data_AF-A0A812QGL1-F1
#
_entry.id   AF-A0A812QGL1-F1
#
_cell.length_a   1.000
_cell.length_b   1.000
_cell.length_c   1.000
_cell.angle_alpha   90.00
_cell.angle_beta   90.00
_cell.angle_gamma   90.00
#
_symmetry.space_group_name_H-M   'P 1'
#
loop_
_entity.id
_entity.type
_entity.pdbx_description
1 polymer ?
#
loop_
_entity_poly.entity_id
_entity_poly.type
_entity_poly.pdbx_seq_one_letter_code
_entity_poly.pdbx_strand_id
1 'polypeptide(L)'
;MEPCLTARRGRRLCCALLLLAVLAPPDLTFGAKPPVIEEVPREEFEVFGYKSADLFPVTNSSLLSWAFLIFFPHWRHLKPVVLLAPIVNAIAYTIVVLYVFSHPNAQSDEANMKSLEGITAMFSNQDGVFAGWLHYCVFDPLVGLGEVLDSQQVGVPHLFVVPCLLMTMFLGPAGFLLYLAIRWLAIYVKDDGFSVQ
;
A
#
# COMPACT_ATOMS: atom_id res chain seq x y z
N MET A 1 -13.01 -28.62 -37.76
CA MET A 1 -12.19 -29.01 -36.60
C MET A 1 -11.11 -27.95 -36.45
N GLU A 2 -11.38 -26.91 -35.66
CA GLU A 2 -10.38 -25.89 -35.31
C GLU A 2 -9.98 -26.08 -33.84
N PRO A 3 -8.68 -26.11 -33.50
CA PRO A 3 -8.25 -26.33 -32.13
C PRO A 3 -8.22 -25.04 -31.31
N CYS A 4 -8.76 -25.18 -30.10
CA CYS A 4 -8.75 -24.28 -28.95
C CYS A 4 -7.37 -23.60 -28.70
N LEU A 5 -7.31 -22.28 -28.89
CA LEU A 5 -6.11 -21.44 -28.71
C LEU A 5 -6.06 -20.67 -27.37
N THR A 6 -7.05 -20.82 -26.50
CA THR A 6 -7.21 -19.98 -25.29
C THR A 6 -6.38 -20.45 -24.09
N ALA A 7 -6.05 -21.75 -24.00
CA ALA A 7 -5.37 -22.35 -22.85
C ALA A 7 -3.84 -22.04 -22.75
N ARG A 8 -3.25 -21.36 -23.74
CA ARG A 8 -1.79 -21.11 -23.78
C ARG A 8 -1.37 -19.77 -23.15
N ARG A 9 -2.32 -18.88 -22.85
CA ARG A 9 -2.03 -17.49 -22.42
C ARG A 9 -1.71 -17.35 -20.93
N GLY A 10 -2.30 -18.18 -20.06
CA GLY A 10 -2.08 -18.12 -18.59
C GLY A 10 -0.70 -18.61 -18.13
N ARG A 11 -0.10 -19.58 -18.83
CA ARG A 11 1.21 -20.14 -18.47
C ARG A 11 2.38 -19.18 -18.68
N ARG A 12 2.23 -18.17 -19.56
CA ARG A 12 3.30 -17.21 -19.87
C ARG A 12 3.45 -16.11 -18.83
N LEU A 13 2.38 -15.77 -18.09
CA LEU A 13 2.46 -14.76 -17.02
C LEU A 13 3.21 -15.25 -15.77
N CYS A 14 3.01 -16.51 -15.38
CA CYS A 14 3.76 -17.11 -14.26
C CYS A 14 5.27 -17.16 -14.53
N CYS A 15 5.69 -17.49 -15.76
CA CYS A 15 7.11 -17.45 -16.13
C CYS A 15 7.67 -16.02 -16.16
N ALA A 16 6.88 -15.02 -16.54
CA ALA A 16 7.34 -13.62 -16.60
C ALA A 16 7.57 -13.01 -15.21
N LEU A 17 6.74 -13.35 -14.22
CA LEU A 17 6.91 -12.92 -12.83
C LEU A 17 8.10 -13.60 -12.15
N LEU A 18 8.36 -14.88 -12.45
CA LEU A 18 9.56 -15.59 -12.00
C LEU A 18 10.84 -15.07 -12.67
N LEU A 19 10.77 -14.61 -13.93
CA LEU A 19 11.91 -14.01 -14.65
C LEU A 19 12.29 -12.62 -14.14
N LEU A 20 11.34 -11.83 -13.63
CA LEU A 20 11.62 -10.49 -13.06
C LEU A 20 12.33 -10.56 -11.70
N ALA A 21 12.12 -11.62 -10.91
CA ALA A 21 12.84 -11.84 -9.65
C ALA A 21 14.31 -12.27 -9.87
N VAL A 22 14.65 -12.79 -11.04
CA VAL A 22 16.00 -13.29 -11.39
C VAL A 22 16.90 -12.19 -11.96
N LEU A 23 16.34 -11.04 -12.35
CA LEU A 23 17.08 -9.90 -12.94
C LEU A 23 17.50 -8.83 -11.91
N ALA A 24 17.35 -9.10 -10.61
CA ALA A 24 17.87 -8.20 -9.59
C ALA A 24 19.41 -8.13 -9.67
N PRO A 25 20.01 -6.93 -9.71
CA PRO A 25 21.46 -6.79 -9.84
C PRO A 25 22.18 -7.35 -8.59
N PRO A 26 23.38 -7.95 -8.75
CA PRO A 26 24.11 -8.68 -7.69
C PRO A 26 24.63 -7.80 -6.54
N ASP A 27 24.47 -6.49 -6.63
CA ASP A 27 24.92 -5.46 -5.69
C ASP A 27 23.82 -4.95 -4.74
N LEU A 28 22.68 -5.65 -4.64
CA LEU A 28 21.74 -5.51 -3.52
C LEU A 28 22.37 -6.07 -2.22
N THR A 29 23.22 -5.29 -1.57
CA THR A 29 23.83 -5.62 -0.29
C THR A 29 22.81 -5.52 0.84
N PHE A 30 22.03 -6.58 1.03
CA PHE A 30 21.27 -6.78 2.26
C PHE A 30 22.24 -7.14 3.39
N GLY A 31 22.64 -6.16 4.21
CA GLY A 31 23.19 -6.46 5.55
C GLY A 31 24.60 -5.97 5.87
N ALA A 32 25.05 -4.83 5.35
CA ALA A 32 26.12 -4.11 6.06
C ALA A 32 25.56 -3.63 7.41
N LYS A 33 26.23 -4.00 8.52
CA LYS A 33 25.87 -3.52 9.86
C LYS A 33 26.00 -1.99 9.85
N PRO A 34 24.93 -1.23 10.16
CA PRO A 34 25.02 0.22 10.14
C PRO A 34 26.10 0.69 11.14
N PRO A 35 26.89 1.71 10.79
CA PRO A 35 27.80 2.32 11.75
C PRO A 35 26.99 2.84 12.95
N VAL A 36 27.59 2.75 14.14
CA VAL A 36 26.99 3.31 15.36
C VAL A 36 27.01 4.83 15.22
N ILE A 37 25.84 5.42 14.98
CA ILE A 37 25.68 6.87 14.81
C ILE A 37 25.55 7.50 16.20
N GLU A 38 26.46 8.43 16.52
CA GLU A 38 26.37 9.31 17.68
C GLU A 38 25.05 10.11 17.60
N GLU A 39 24.28 10.14 18.69
CA GLU A 39 23.05 10.94 18.77
C GLU A 39 23.39 12.44 18.78
N VAL A 40 23.55 13.02 17.60
CA VAL A 40 23.64 14.46 17.42
C VAL A 40 22.24 15.06 17.71
N PRO A 41 22.12 16.08 18.58
CA PRO A 41 20.86 16.78 18.82
C PRO A 41 20.34 17.35 17.50
N ARG A 42 19.16 16.90 17.06
CA ARG A 42 18.60 17.19 15.74
C ARG A 42 17.47 18.21 15.82
N GLU A 43 17.38 19.08 14.82
CA GLU A 43 16.17 19.87 14.57
C GLU A 43 15.07 18.90 14.12
N GLU A 44 14.06 18.74 14.96
CA GLU A 44 12.88 17.91 14.68
C GLU A 44 11.95 18.64 13.71
N PHE A 45 11.11 17.90 12.97
CA PHE A 45 9.99 18.49 12.25
C PHE A 45 9.14 19.34 13.20
N GLU A 46 9.01 20.62 12.89
CA GLU A 46 8.10 21.53 13.57
C GLU A 46 7.36 22.37 12.53
N VAL A 47 6.07 22.07 12.32
CA VAL A 47 5.20 22.84 11.43
C VAL A 47 4.07 23.42 12.24
N PHE A 48 3.97 24.75 12.25
CA PHE A 48 3.03 25.51 13.07
C PHE A 48 3.13 25.19 14.58
N GLY A 49 4.31 24.79 15.06
CA GLY A 49 4.53 24.41 16.47
C GLY A 49 4.13 22.97 16.82
N TYR A 50 3.74 22.16 15.82
CA TYR A 50 3.41 20.74 16.02
C TYR A 50 4.53 19.85 15.51
N LYS A 51 4.85 18.81 16.28
CA LYS A 51 5.80 17.77 15.92
C LYS A 51 5.09 16.60 15.22
N SER A 52 5.86 15.74 14.56
CA SER A 52 5.33 14.52 13.94
C SER A 52 4.54 13.64 14.92
N ALA A 53 4.98 13.56 16.17
CA ALA A 53 4.28 12.82 17.22
C ALA A 53 2.89 13.40 17.55
N ASP A 54 2.73 14.73 17.51
CA ASP A 54 1.46 15.40 17.77
C ASP A 54 0.48 15.22 16.61
N LEU A 55 1.01 15.11 15.40
CA LEU A 55 0.21 14.88 14.19
C LEU A 55 -0.16 13.41 14.00
N PHE A 56 0.62 12.47 14.55
CA PHE A 56 0.41 11.03 14.40
C PHE A 56 -1.04 10.54 14.60
N PRO A 57 -1.81 11.02 15.61
CA PRO A 57 -3.20 10.61 15.81
C PRO A 57 -4.13 10.85 14.61
N VAL A 58 -3.79 11.74 13.67
CA VAL A 58 -4.58 11.97 12.44
C VAL A 58 -4.74 10.70 11.61
N THR A 59 -3.75 9.80 11.69
CA THR A 59 -3.70 8.53 10.94
C THR A 59 -4.82 7.57 11.35
N ASN A 60 -5.34 7.70 12.58
CA ASN A 60 -6.46 6.89 13.07
C ASN A 60 -7.75 7.12 12.27
N SER A 61 -7.86 8.24 11.54
CA SER A 61 -8.98 8.46 10.62
C SER A 61 -9.11 7.35 9.57
N SER A 62 -8.02 6.67 9.19
CA SER A 62 -8.06 5.54 8.25
C SER A 62 -8.88 4.36 8.77
N LEU A 63 -9.04 4.20 10.09
CA LEU A 63 -9.92 3.17 10.67
C LEU A 63 -11.38 3.36 10.25
N LEU A 64 -11.81 4.60 10.02
CA LEU A 64 -13.15 4.88 9.51
C LEU A 64 -13.31 4.33 8.09
N SER A 65 -12.34 4.57 7.21
CA SER A 65 -12.34 4.02 5.85
C SER A 65 -12.50 2.50 5.88
N TRP A 66 -11.72 1.80 6.70
CA TRP A 66 -11.80 0.34 6.84
C TRP A 66 -13.15 -0.13 7.38
N ALA A 67 -13.68 0.52 8.42
CA ALA A 67 -14.99 0.18 8.98
C ALA A 67 -16.10 0.30 7.91
N PHE A 68 -16.09 1.36 7.11
CA PHE A 68 -17.07 1.53 6.04
C PHE A 68 -16.92 0.50 4.91
N LEU A 69 -15.69 0.17 4.52
CA LEU A 69 -15.42 -0.87 3.51
C LEU A 69 -15.89 -2.25 3.97
N ILE A 70 -15.67 -2.60 5.24
CA ILE A 70 -16.01 -3.92 5.80
C ILE A 70 -17.53 -4.04 6.02
N PHE A 71 -18.15 -3.07 6.70
CA PHE A 71 -19.53 -3.21 7.18
C PHE A 71 -20.59 -2.63 6.24
N PHE A 72 -20.23 -1.66 5.39
CA PHE A 72 -21.19 -0.92 4.57
C PHE A 72 -20.83 -0.89 3.06
N PRO A 73 -20.49 -2.03 2.43
CA PRO A 73 -19.96 -2.05 1.06
C PRO A 73 -20.93 -1.49 0.02
N HIS A 74 -22.24 -1.67 0.19
CA HIS A 74 -23.26 -1.25 -0.77
C HIS A 74 -23.85 0.13 -0.47
N TRP A 75 -23.27 0.87 0.48
CA TRP A 75 -23.80 2.17 0.85
C TRP A 75 -23.56 3.20 -0.25
N ARG A 76 -24.61 3.93 -0.65
CA ARG A 76 -24.57 4.94 -1.72
C ARG A 76 -23.50 6.03 -1.52
N HIS A 77 -23.09 6.28 -0.28
CA HIS A 77 -22.10 7.29 0.09
C HIS A 77 -20.75 6.68 0.49
N LEU A 78 -20.51 5.39 0.22
CA LEU A 78 -19.27 4.71 0.57
C LEU A 78 -18.04 5.47 0.06
N LYS A 79 -17.99 5.75 -1.25
CA LYS A 79 -16.84 6.41 -1.90
C LYS A 79 -16.46 7.75 -1.23
N PRO A 80 -17.36 8.76 -1.15
CA PRO A 80 -16.98 10.04 -0.56
C PRO A 80 -16.58 9.94 0.91
N VAL A 81 -17.19 9.04 1.69
CA VAL A 81 -16.84 8.86 3.11
C VAL A 81 -15.49 8.17 3.28
N VAL A 82 -15.24 7.09 2.52
CA VAL A 82 -13.96 6.36 2.56
C VAL A 82 -12.81 7.23 2.08
N LEU A 83 -13.04 8.15 1.14
CA LEU A 83 -12.02 9.06 0.62
C LEU A 83 -11.62 10.18 1.59
N LEU A 84 -12.44 10.48 2.61
CA LEU A 84 -12.15 11.57 3.54
C LEU A 84 -10.81 11.37 4.27
N ALA A 85 -10.58 10.18 4.82
CA ALA A 85 -9.34 9.89 5.55
C ALA A 85 -8.09 9.87 4.64
N PRO A 86 -8.08 9.20 3.46
CA PRO A 86 -6.99 9.32 2.50
C PRO A 86 -6.69 10.76 2.08
N ILE A 87 -7.71 11.61 1.88
CA ILE A 87 -7.49 13.03 1.55
C ILE A 87 -6.79 13.76 2.70
N VAL A 88 -7.27 13.61 3.92
CA VAL A 88 -6.67 14.25 5.11
C VAL A 88 -5.22 13.79 5.31
N ASN A 89 -4.97 12.47 5.24
CA ASN A 89 -3.63 11.92 5.38
C ASN A 89 -2.72 12.31 4.20
N ALA A 90 -3.24 12.45 2.99
CA ALA A 90 -2.46 12.90 1.83
C ALA A 90 -2.01 14.35 1.98
N ILE A 91 -2.87 15.22 2.51
CA ILE A 91 -2.51 16.61 2.83
C ILE A 91 -1.39 16.63 3.89
N ALA A 92 -1.56 15.87 4.98
CA ALA A 92 -0.54 15.75 6.02
C ALA A 92 0.79 15.21 5.45
N TYR A 93 0.73 14.17 4.63
CA TYR A 93 1.88 13.59 3.94
C TYR A 93 2.61 14.63 3.09
N THR A 94 1.88 15.40 2.28
CA THR A 94 2.48 16.44 1.44
C THR A 94 3.20 17.50 2.29
N ILE A 95 2.61 17.93 3.41
CA ILE A 95 3.23 18.91 4.31
C ILE A 95 4.53 18.35 4.90
N VAL A 96 4.48 17.12 5.46
CA VAL A 96 5.65 16.48 6.10
C VAL A 96 6.77 16.28 5.10
N VAL A 97 6.45 15.72 3.92
CA VAL A 97 7.44 15.45 2.87
C VAL A 97 8.07 16.74 2.36
N LEU A 98 7.28 17.78 2.09
CA LEU A 98 7.84 19.08 1.67
C LEU A 98 8.76 19.69 2.73
N TYR A 99 8.44 19.55 4.01
CA TYR A 99 9.32 20.01 5.09
C TYR A 99 10.64 19.22 5.11
N VAL A 100 10.57 17.89 5.11
CA VAL A 100 11.76 17.02 5.15
C VAL A 100 12.69 17.30 3.96
N PHE A 101 12.14 17.52 2.76
CA PHE A 101 12.95 17.86 1.58
C PHE A 101 13.48 19.30 1.57
N SER A 102 12.84 20.25 2.28
CA SER A 102 13.30 21.64 2.35
C SER A 102 14.29 21.90 3.50
N HIS A 103 14.39 20.97 4.46
CA HIS A 103 15.31 21.03 5.60
C HIS A 103 16.22 19.78 5.62
N PRO A 104 17.12 19.65 4.62
CA PRO A 104 18.05 18.52 4.57
C PRO A 104 18.95 18.50 5.82
N ASN A 105 19.05 17.34 6.46
CA ASN A 105 19.92 17.11 7.61
C ASN A 105 21.25 16.49 7.19
N ALA A 106 22.18 16.26 8.12
CA ALA A 106 23.49 15.66 7.81
C ALA A 106 23.43 14.28 7.11
N GLN A 107 22.28 13.59 7.16
CA GLN A 107 22.05 12.29 6.50
C GLN A 107 21.36 12.44 5.13
N SER A 108 21.04 13.66 4.68
CA SER A 108 20.38 13.91 3.40
C SER A 108 21.22 13.46 2.21
N ASP A 109 22.55 13.52 2.34
CA ASP A 109 23.48 13.12 1.28
C ASP A 109 23.50 11.58 1.08
N GLU A 110 23.17 10.83 2.13
CA GLU A 110 23.04 9.37 2.09
C GLU A 110 21.62 8.95 1.68
N ALA A 111 20.60 9.77 1.96
CA ALA A 111 19.20 9.51 1.67
C ALA A 111 18.91 9.51 0.16
N ASN A 112 18.65 8.33 -0.41
CA ASN A 112 18.34 8.18 -1.84
C ASN A 112 17.51 6.92 -2.13
N MET A 113 16.79 6.89 -3.26
CA MET A 113 15.96 5.75 -3.67
C MET A 113 16.68 4.73 -4.56
N LYS A 114 18.01 4.82 -4.70
CA LYS A 114 18.79 3.96 -5.61
C LYS A 114 19.42 2.76 -4.91
N SER A 115 19.55 2.79 -3.58
CA SER A 115 20.06 1.68 -2.77
C SER A 115 19.19 1.43 -1.53
N LEU A 116 19.26 0.22 -0.99
CA LEU A 116 18.57 -0.12 0.27
C LEU A 116 19.10 0.71 1.44
N GLU A 117 20.40 0.98 1.46
CA GLU A 117 21.05 1.84 2.46
C GLU A 117 20.49 3.26 2.39
N GLY A 118 20.34 3.81 1.18
CA GLY A 118 19.76 5.13 0.98
C GLY A 118 18.29 5.21 1.41
N ILE A 119 17.50 4.17 1.13
CA ILE A 119 16.11 4.08 1.62
C ILE A 119 16.10 4.00 3.14
N THR A 120 16.98 3.20 3.73
CA THR A 120 17.10 3.08 5.20
C THR A 120 17.47 4.43 5.82
N ALA A 121 18.36 5.19 5.20
CA ALA A 121 18.71 6.54 5.62
C ALA A 121 17.49 7.49 5.58
N MET A 122 16.60 7.37 4.58
CA MET A 122 15.34 8.15 4.54
C MET A 122 14.40 7.83 5.71
N PHE A 123 14.46 6.61 6.26
CA PHE A 123 13.64 6.14 7.39
C PHE A 123 14.37 6.15 8.74
N SER A 124 15.56 6.77 8.80
CA SER A 124 16.42 6.76 10.00
C SER A 124 15.93 7.68 11.13
N ASN A 125 14.88 8.48 10.88
CA ASN A 125 14.30 9.40 11.85
C ASN A 125 12.77 9.30 11.91
N GLN A 126 12.18 9.87 12.96
CA GLN A 126 10.74 9.80 13.22
C GLN A 126 9.91 10.45 12.11
N ASP A 127 10.40 11.51 11.47
CA ASP A 127 9.67 12.25 10.45
C ASP A 127 9.58 11.47 9.13
N GLY A 128 10.67 10.80 8.74
CA GLY A 128 10.70 9.88 7.61
C GLY A 128 9.81 8.65 7.84
N VAL A 129 9.85 8.08 9.05
CA VAL A 129 8.93 7.00 9.45
C VAL A 129 7.48 7.46 9.41
N PHE A 130 7.18 8.65 9.92
CA PHE A 130 5.83 9.20 9.91
C PHE A 130 5.34 9.47 8.48
N ALA A 131 6.19 10.00 7.59
CA ALA A 131 5.87 10.17 6.18
C ALA A 131 5.54 8.84 5.50
N GLY A 132 6.32 7.78 5.75
CA GLY A 132 6.00 6.44 5.23
C GLY A 132 4.71 5.87 5.82
N TRP A 133 4.44 6.11 7.10
CA TRP A 133 3.20 5.66 7.73
C TRP A 133 1.97 6.35 7.11
N LEU A 134 2.03 7.67 6.92
CA LEU A 134 0.99 8.43 6.21
C LEU A 134 0.79 7.89 4.80
N HIS A 135 1.86 7.52 4.09
CA HIS A 135 1.79 6.90 2.77
C HIS A 135 0.90 5.63 2.80
N TYR A 136 1.11 4.73 3.76
CA TYR A 136 0.26 3.54 3.93
C TYR A 136 -1.19 3.91 4.29
N CYS A 137 -1.38 4.86 5.21
CA CYS A 137 -2.71 5.34 5.62
C CYS A 137 -3.51 5.98 4.47
N VAL A 138 -2.85 6.42 3.40
CA VAL A 138 -3.47 6.93 2.18
C VAL A 138 -3.72 5.80 1.19
N PHE A 139 -2.69 5.06 0.80
CA PHE A 139 -2.78 4.14 -0.33
C PHE A 139 -3.49 2.83 0.02
N ASP A 140 -3.34 2.29 1.23
CA ASP A 140 -3.96 1.01 1.57
C ASP A 140 -5.50 1.10 1.58
N PRO A 141 -6.14 2.15 2.17
CA PRO A 141 -7.59 2.31 2.05
C PRO A 141 -8.06 2.58 0.61
N LEU A 142 -7.25 3.22 -0.23
CA LEU A 142 -7.57 3.40 -1.65
C LEU A 142 -7.55 2.07 -2.41
N VAL A 143 -6.60 1.19 -2.09
CA VAL A 143 -6.57 -0.19 -2.61
C VAL A 143 -7.79 -0.96 -2.13
N GLY A 144 -8.11 -0.91 -0.83
CA GLY A 144 -9.30 -1.56 -0.27
C GLY A 144 -10.62 -1.05 -0.87
N LEU A 145 -10.71 0.25 -1.16
CA LEU A 145 -11.83 0.81 -1.93
C LEU A 145 -11.89 0.24 -3.34
N GLY A 146 -10.73 0.11 -4.01
CA GLY A 146 -10.62 -0.55 -5.30
C GLY A 146 -11.12 -1.99 -5.27
N GLU A 147 -10.73 -2.78 -4.26
CA GLU A 147 -11.20 -4.16 -4.07
C GLU A 147 -12.73 -4.23 -3.96
N VAL A 148 -13.34 -3.41 -3.10
CA VAL A 148 -14.81 -3.40 -2.92
C VAL A 148 -15.54 -2.98 -4.21
N LEU A 149 -15.03 -1.97 -4.92
CA LEU A 149 -15.67 -1.49 -6.14
C LEU A 149 -15.53 -2.47 -7.31
N ASP A 150 -14.38 -3.12 -7.45
CA ASP A 150 -14.16 -4.16 -8.46
C ASP A 150 -14.97 -5.42 -8.12
N SER A 151 -15.07 -5.79 -6.82
CA SER A 151 -15.81 -6.98 -6.40
C SER A 151 -17.30 -6.87 -6.72
N GLN A 152 -17.86 -5.66 -6.57
CA GLN A 152 -19.24 -5.35 -6.94
C GLN A 152 -19.48 -5.45 -8.45
N GLN A 153 -18.51 -5.04 -9.27
CA GLN A 153 -18.63 -5.12 -10.74
C GLN A 153 -18.52 -6.55 -11.25
N VAL A 154 -17.62 -7.34 -10.66
CA VAL A 154 -17.38 -8.73 -11.05
C VAL A 154 -18.41 -9.69 -10.43
N GLY A 155 -19.06 -9.28 -9.34
CA GLY A 155 -20.03 -10.08 -8.60
C GLY A 155 -19.40 -11.03 -7.59
N VAL A 156 -18.22 -10.70 -7.06
CA VAL A 156 -17.59 -11.46 -5.97
C VAL A 156 -18.34 -11.15 -4.66
N PRO A 157 -18.88 -12.17 -3.96
CA PRO A 157 -19.59 -11.94 -2.70
C PRO A 157 -18.69 -11.27 -1.67
N HIS A 158 -19.21 -10.22 -1.00
CA HIS A 158 -18.44 -9.42 -0.05
C HIS A 158 -17.82 -10.24 1.09
N LEU A 159 -18.43 -11.35 1.47
CA LEU A 159 -17.88 -12.25 2.50
C LEU A 159 -16.48 -12.77 2.15
N PHE A 160 -16.18 -12.98 0.87
CA PHE A 160 -14.84 -13.37 0.42
C PHE A 160 -13.87 -12.18 0.32
N VAL A 161 -14.40 -10.96 0.22
CA VAL A 161 -13.61 -9.72 0.13
C VAL A 161 -13.16 -9.26 1.52
N VAL A 162 -13.96 -9.48 2.58
CA VAL A 162 -13.59 -9.12 3.96
C VAL A 162 -12.22 -9.65 4.42
N PRO A 163 -11.86 -10.94 4.26
CA PRO A 163 -10.52 -11.40 4.64
C PRO A 163 -9.42 -10.75 3.80
N CYS A 164 -9.68 -10.41 2.53
CA CYS A 164 -8.75 -9.63 1.71
C CYS A 164 -8.56 -8.22 2.28
N LEU A 165 -9.65 -7.51 2.59
CA LEU A 165 -9.59 -6.17 3.18
C LEU A 165 -8.84 -6.14 4.50
N LEU A 166 -9.05 -7.14 5.37
CA LEU A 166 -8.31 -7.25 6.63
C LEU A 166 -6.82 -7.50 6.37
N MET A 167 -6.47 -8.33 5.39
CA MET A 167 -5.08 -8.50 4.99
C MET A 167 -4.51 -7.25 4.31
N THR A 168 -5.27 -6.50 3.51
CA THR A 168 -4.81 -5.26 2.87
C THR A 168 -4.59 -4.18 3.93
N MET A 169 -5.41 -4.15 4.99
CA MET A 169 -5.22 -3.22 6.10
C MET A 169 -3.92 -3.44 6.89
N PHE A 170 -3.49 -4.69 7.08
CA PHE A 170 -2.29 -5.00 7.88
C PHE A 170 -1.04 -5.31 7.04
N LEU A 171 -1.25 -5.80 5.83
CA LEU A 171 -0.27 -6.40 4.93
C LEU A 171 -0.56 -5.96 3.49
N GLY A 172 -0.92 -4.70 3.26
CA GLY A 172 -1.29 -4.06 1.98
C GLY A 172 -1.19 -4.94 0.73
N PRO A 173 0.02 -5.17 0.19
CA PRO A 173 0.23 -5.94 -1.03
C PRO A 173 -0.26 -7.39 -0.98
N ALA A 174 -0.17 -8.06 0.17
CA ALA A 174 -0.59 -9.46 0.32
C ALA A 174 -2.11 -9.62 0.30
N GLY A 175 -2.86 -8.69 0.92
CA GLY A 175 -4.31 -8.69 0.86
C GLY A 175 -4.83 -8.39 -0.55
N PHE A 176 -4.21 -7.43 -1.23
CA PHE A 176 -4.51 -7.15 -2.65
C PHE A 176 -4.24 -8.37 -3.54
N LEU A 177 -3.13 -9.07 -3.33
CA LEU A 177 -2.82 -10.30 -4.06
C LEU A 177 -3.86 -11.40 -3.80
N LEU A 178 -4.30 -11.57 -2.55
CA LEU A 178 -5.36 -12.50 -2.20
C LEU A 178 -6.67 -12.15 -2.92
N TYR A 179 -7.04 -10.86 -2.94
CA TYR A 179 -8.21 -10.38 -3.68
C TYR A 179 -8.14 -10.75 -5.16
N LEU A 180 -7.00 -10.50 -5.82
CA LEU A 180 -6.81 -10.86 -7.22
C LEU A 180 -6.96 -12.36 -7.48
N ALA A 181 -6.48 -13.22 -6.56
CA ALA A 181 -6.64 -14.67 -6.67
C ALA A 181 -8.12 -15.09 -6.56
N ILE A 182 -8.87 -14.54 -5.60
CA ILE A 182 -10.31 -14.81 -5.43
C ILE A 182 -11.10 -14.32 -6.65
N ARG A 183 -10.82 -13.09 -7.10
CA ARG A 183 -11.43 -12.50 -8.29
C ARG A 183 -11.20 -13.37 -9.52
N TRP A 184 -9.98 -13.84 -9.72
CA TRP A 184 -9.64 -14.71 -10.85
C TRP A 184 -10.43 -16.03 -10.80
N LEU A 185 -10.50 -16.67 -9.63
CA LEU A 185 -11.28 -17.89 -9.44
C LEU A 185 -12.78 -17.67 -9.72
N ALA A 186 -13.34 -16.55 -9.24
CA ALA A 186 -14.75 -16.22 -9.44
C ALA A 186 -15.10 -16.01 -10.93
N ILE A 187 -14.23 -15.34 -11.69
CA ILE A 187 -14.41 -15.16 -13.14
C ILE A 187 -14.32 -16.51 -13.85
N TYR A 188 -13.31 -17.32 -13.51
CA TYR A 188 -13.09 -18.63 -14.14
C TYR A 188 -14.29 -19.58 -13.94
N VAL A 189 -14.84 -19.67 -12.73
CA VAL A 189 -16.02 -20.50 -12.43
C VAL A 189 -17.26 -20.05 -13.23
N LYS A 190 -17.39 -18.75 -13.49
CA LYS A 190 -18.52 -18.18 -14.24
C LYS A 190 -18.45 -18.54 -15.73
N ASP A 191 -17.26 -18.59 -16.31
CA ASP A 191 -17.03 -18.94 -17.72
C ASP A 191 -17.21 -20.44 -17.98
N ASP A 192 -16.96 -21.30 -16.99
CA ASP A 192 -17.10 -22.77 -17.09
C ASP A 192 -18.54 -23.28 -16.91
N GLY A 193 -19.54 -22.38 -16.86
CA GLY A 193 -20.96 -22.73 -16.93
C GLY A 193 -21.60 -23.23 -15.64
N PHE A 194 -20.92 -23.13 -14.50
CA PHE A 194 -21.53 -23.38 -13.18
C PHE A 194 -22.16 -22.09 -12.65
N SER A 195 -23.33 -21.72 -13.19
CA SER A 195 -24.14 -20.67 -12.59
C SER A 195 -24.68 -21.16 -11.26
N VAL A 196 -24.06 -20.75 -10.16
CA VAL A 196 -24.66 -20.83 -8.82
C VAL A 196 -25.84 -19.86 -8.84
N GLN A 197 -27.05 -20.41 -8.98
CA GLN A 197 -28.31 -19.71 -8.76
C GLN A 197 -28.52 -19.45 -7.26
#